data_AF-A0A377AAK8-F1
#
_entry.id   AF-A0A377AAK8-F1
#
_cell.length_a   1.000
_cell.length_b   1.000
_cell.length_c   1.000
_cell.angle_alpha   90.00
_cell.angle_beta   90.00
_cell.angle_gamma   90.00
#
_symmetry.space_group_name_H-M   'P 1'
#
loop_
_entity.id
_entity.type
_entity.pdbx_description
1 polymer ?
#
loop_
_entity_poly.entity_id
_entity_poly.type
_entity_poly.pdbx_seq_one_letter_code
_entity_poly.pdbx_strand_id
1 'polypeptide(L)'
;MLRAFARLLLRICFSRRTLKIACLLLLVAGATILIADRVMVNASKQLTWSDVNAVPARNVGLLLGARPGNRYFTRRIDTAAALYHAGKVKWLLVSGDNGRKNYDEASGMQQALIAKGVPAKVIFCDYADSQRWIR
;
A
#
# COMPACT_ATOMS: atom_id res chain seq x y z
N MET A 1 3.88 -32.14 -41.46
CA MET A 1 4.27 -32.25 -40.03
C MET A 1 3.40 -31.40 -39.10
N LEU A 2 3.11 -30.14 -39.41
CA LEU A 2 2.30 -29.23 -38.58
C LEU A 2 0.87 -29.74 -38.24
N ARG A 3 0.20 -30.39 -39.20
CA ARG A 3 -1.18 -30.93 -39.03
C ARG A 3 -1.26 -32.19 -38.15
N ALA A 4 -0.16 -32.91 -37.93
CA ALA A 4 -0.11 -34.06 -37.04
C ALA A 4 0.12 -33.61 -35.59
N PHE A 5 0.99 -32.62 -35.40
CA PHE A 5 1.23 -31.97 -34.11
C PHE A 5 -0.03 -31.29 -33.58
N ALA A 6 -0.77 -30.57 -34.43
CA ALA A 6 -2.05 -29.94 -34.05
C ALA A 6 -3.12 -30.96 -33.62
N ARG A 7 -3.22 -32.11 -34.31
CA ARG A 7 -4.17 -33.18 -33.96
C ARG A 7 -3.78 -33.92 -32.67
N LEU A 8 -2.48 -34.05 -32.39
CA LEU A 8 -1.97 -34.60 -31.13
C LEU A 8 -2.22 -33.64 -29.96
N LEU A 9 -1.96 -32.34 -30.15
CA LEU A 9 -2.28 -31.29 -29.19
C LEU A 9 -3.79 -31.23 -28.91
N LEU A 10 -4.64 -31.31 -29.94
CA LEU A 10 -6.09 -31.38 -29.79
C LEU A 10 -6.54 -32.64 -29.03
N ARG A 11 -5.97 -33.82 -29.30
CA ARG A 11 -6.28 -35.06 -28.54
C ARG A 11 -5.85 -35.01 -27.08
N ILE A 12 -4.70 -34.40 -26.79
CA ILE A 12 -4.20 -34.23 -25.42
C ILE A 12 -5.05 -33.17 -24.70
N CYS A 13 -5.41 -32.07 -25.36
CA CYS A 13 -6.29 -31.03 -24.80
C CYS A 13 -7.74 -31.51 -24.59
N PHE A 14 -8.20 -32.51 -25.36
CA PHE A 14 -9.58 -33.03 -25.36
C PHE A 14 -9.77 -34.33 -24.55
N SER A 15 -8.75 -34.82 -23.85
CA SER A 15 -8.91 -35.97 -22.94
C SER A 15 -9.61 -35.52 -21.66
N ARG A 16 -10.66 -36.23 -21.23
CA ARG A 16 -11.35 -35.98 -19.94
C ARG A 16 -10.37 -35.92 -18.75
N ARG A 17 -9.19 -36.53 -18.86
CA ARG A 17 -8.14 -36.50 -17.83
C ARG A 17 -7.40 -35.17 -17.78
N THR A 18 -7.06 -34.56 -18.93
CA THR A 18 -6.34 -33.28 -18.96
C THR A 18 -7.25 -32.12 -18.57
N LEU A 19 -8.53 -32.16 -18.93
CA LEU A 19 -9.51 -31.17 -18.47
C LEU A 19 -9.69 -31.21 -16.94
N LYS A 20 -9.74 -32.41 -16.34
CA LYS A 20 -9.80 -32.57 -14.87
C LYS A 20 -8.54 -32.03 -14.17
N ILE A 21 -7.36 -32.30 -14.72
CA ILE A 21 -6.09 -31.79 -14.16
C ILE A 21 -6.03 -30.26 -14.28
N ALA A 22 -6.40 -29.69 -15.43
CA ALA A 22 -6.46 -28.24 -15.62
C ALA A 22 -7.46 -27.57 -14.65
N CYS A 23 -8.65 -28.17 -14.46
CA CYS A 23 -9.63 -27.69 -13.50
C CYS A 23 -9.11 -27.77 -12.05
N LEU A 24 -8.43 -28.87 -11.69
CA LEU A 24 -7.79 -29.01 -10.38
C LEU A 24 -6.69 -27.96 -10.16
N LEU A 25 -5.85 -27.70 -11.16
CA LEU A 25 -4.80 -26.67 -11.07
C LEU A 25 -5.39 -25.27 -10.91
N LEU A 26 -6.47 -24.96 -11.63
CA LEU A 26 -7.19 -23.69 -11.46
C LEU A 26 -7.83 -23.57 -10.08
N LEU A 27 -8.42 -24.65 -9.56
CA LEU A 27 -8.96 -24.67 -8.20
C LEU A 27 -7.87 -24.47 -7.15
N VAL A 28 -6.72 -25.14 -7.30
CA VAL A 28 -5.57 -24.98 -6.40
C VAL A 28 -5.05 -23.55 -6.48
N ALA A 29 -4.87 -22.98 -7.67
CA ALA A 29 -4.43 -21.60 -7.84
C ALA A 29 -5.42 -20.59 -7.24
N GLY A 30 -6.73 -20.81 -7.41
CA GLY A 30 -7.75 -19.99 -6.75
C GLY A 30 -7.68 -20.11 -5.22
N ALA A 31 -7.54 -21.34 -4.71
CA ALA A 31 -7.41 -21.59 -3.28
C ALA A 31 -6.15 -20.93 -2.69
N THR A 32 -5.00 -20.97 -3.38
CA THR A 32 -3.78 -20.32 -2.88
C THR A 32 -3.92 -18.81 -2.80
N ILE A 33 -4.57 -18.16 -3.76
CA ILE A 33 -4.86 -16.71 -3.71
C ILE A 33 -5.75 -16.39 -2.50
N LEU A 34 -6.82 -17.16 -2.28
CA LEU A 34 -7.73 -16.94 -1.15
C LEU A 34 -7.05 -17.19 0.21
N ILE A 35 -6.19 -18.20 0.30
CA ILE A 35 -5.42 -18.47 1.51
C ILE A 35 -4.43 -17.34 1.75
N ALA A 36 -3.71 -16.87 0.73
CA ALA A 36 -2.77 -15.77 0.85
C ALA A 36 -3.46 -14.48 1.33
N ASP A 37 -4.63 -14.13 0.77
CA ASP A 37 -5.42 -12.99 1.21
C ASP A 37 -5.83 -13.14 2.69
N ARG A 38 -6.37 -14.30 3.09
CA ARG A 38 -6.76 -14.53 4.48
C ARG A 38 -5.60 -14.49 5.46
N VAL A 39 -4.45 -15.05 5.09
CA VAL A 39 -3.23 -15.01 5.91
C VAL A 39 -2.77 -13.56 6.09
N MET A 40 -2.73 -12.77 5.01
CA MET A 40 -2.36 -11.36 5.07
C MET A 40 -3.30 -10.53 5.93
N VAL A 41 -4.62 -10.70 5.76
CA VAL A 41 -5.62 -10.00 6.56
C VAL A 41 -5.48 -10.40 8.03
N ASN A 42 -5.35 -11.69 8.33
CA ASN A 42 -5.25 -12.15 9.71
C ASN A 42 -3.97 -11.69 10.40
N ALA A 43 -2.84 -11.71 9.70
CA ALA A 43 -1.58 -11.16 10.21
C ALA A 43 -1.65 -9.65 10.47
N SER A 44 -2.42 -8.92 9.65
CA SER A 44 -2.56 -7.46 9.76
C SER A 44 -3.59 -7.02 10.81
N LYS A 45 -4.56 -7.86 11.18
CA LYS A 45 -5.62 -7.52 12.14
C LYS A 45 -5.10 -7.05 13.50
N GLN A 46 -3.99 -7.61 13.97
CA GLN A 46 -3.41 -7.24 15.26
C GLN A 46 -2.53 -5.97 15.19
N LEU A 47 -2.24 -5.49 13.98
CA LEU A 47 -1.35 -4.36 13.70
C LEU A 47 -2.07 -3.18 13.06
N THR A 48 -3.38 -3.28 12.84
CA THR A 48 -4.21 -2.25 12.23
C THR A 48 -5.32 -1.86 13.19
N TRP A 49 -5.54 -0.56 13.32
CA TRP A 49 -6.53 0.00 14.22
C TRP A 49 -7.48 0.90 13.43
N SER A 50 -8.77 0.78 13.71
CA SER A 50 -9.82 1.66 13.16
C SER A 50 -10.15 2.82 14.08
N ASP A 51 -9.77 2.74 15.37
CA ASP A 51 -9.98 3.77 16.38
C ASP A 51 -8.64 4.34 16.84
N VAL A 52 -8.54 5.67 16.85
CA VAL A 52 -7.38 6.43 17.34
C VAL A 52 -7.07 6.11 18.80
N ASN A 53 -8.08 5.88 19.63
CA ASN A 53 -7.89 5.61 21.05
C ASN A 53 -7.25 4.25 21.33
N ALA A 54 -7.53 3.26 20.47
CA ALA A 54 -6.96 1.92 20.56
C ALA A 54 -5.50 1.85 20.09
N VAL A 55 -4.99 2.88 19.40
CA VAL A 55 -3.60 2.94 18.93
C VAL A 55 -2.66 3.13 20.14
N PRO A 56 -1.62 2.28 20.29
CA PRO A 56 -0.61 2.49 21.31
C PRO A 56 0.23 3.75 20.99
N ALA A 57 0.59 4.52 22.03
CA ALA A 57 1.41 5.71 21.84
C ALA A 57 2.81 5.33 21.29
N ARG A 58 3.27 6.07 20.28
CA ARG A 58 4.57 5.92 19.64
C ARG A 58 5.24 7.29 19.50
N ASN A 59 6.57 7.31 19.45
CA ASN A 59 7.28 8.58 19.30
C ASN A 59 7.13 9.16 17.88
N VAL A 60 7.17 8.31 16.85
CA VAL A 60 7.15 8.73 15.45
C VAL A 60 6.01 8.03 14.72
N GLY A 61 5.21 8.77 13.95
CA GLY A 61 4.25 8.25 13.00
C GLY A 61 4.74 8.44 11.56
N LEU A 62 4.78 7.37 10.78
CA LEU A 62 5.10 7.43 9.35
C LEU A 62 3.83 7.68 8.55
N LEU A 63 3.82 8.76 7.79
CA LEU A 63 2.77 9.13 6.87
C LEU A 63 3.24 8.87 5.44
N LEU A 64 2.70 7.81 4.84
CA LEU A 64 3.02 7.43 3.47
C LEU A 64 2.39 8.40 2.47
N GLY A 65 3.17 8.75 1.45
CA GLY A 65 2.82 9.66 0.36
C GLY A 65 1.50 9.30 -0.30
N ALA A 66 0.68 10.32 -0.52
CA ALA A 66 -0.49 10.22 -1.35
C ALA A 66 -0.57 11.42 -2.30
N ARG A 67 -1.01 11.16 -3.52
CA ARG A 67 -1.28 12.23 -4.48
C ARG A 67 -2.46 13.12 -4.01
N PRO A 68 -2.29 14.45 -3.96
CA PRO A 68 -3.36 15.37 -3.60
C PRO A 68 -4.57 15.28 -4.54
N GLY A 69 -5.75 15.66 -4.04
CA GLY A 69 -7.01 15.59 -4.79
C GLY A 69 -7.69 14.22 -4.75
N ASN A 70 -7.12 13.25 -4.02
CA ASN A 70 -7.75 11.94 -3.79
C ASN A 70 -8.34 11.86 -2.37
N ARG A 71 -9.44 11.12 -2.20
CA ARG A 71 -10.02 10.78 -0.88
C ARG A 71 -9.00 10.15 0.06
N TYR A 72 -8.04 9.38 -0.47
CA TYR A 72 -6.98 8.78 0.35
C TYR A 72 -6.03 9.82 0.93
N PHE A 73 -5.74 10.91 0.20
CA PHE A 73 -4.90 12.00 0.70
C PHE A 73 -5.54 12.66 1.92
N THR A 74 -6.77 13.12 1.77
CA THR A 74 -7.50 13.80 2.85
C THR A 74 -7.62 12.91 4.08
N ARG A 75 -8.01 11.64 3.90
CA ARG A 75 -8.11 10.68 5.00
C ARG A 75 -6.79 10.45 5.71
N ARG A 76 -5.67 10.34 4.98
CA ARG A 76 -4.35 10.13 5.58
C ARG A 76 -3.91 11.33 6.41
N ILE A 77 -4.12 12.55 5.89
CA ILE A 77 -3.80 13.78 6.60
C ILE A 77 -4.67 13.94 7.86
N ASP A 78 -5.97 13.70 7.74
CA ASP A 78 -6.90 13.79 8.86
C ASP A 78 -6.55 12.79 9.96
N THR A 79 -6.25 11.54 9.60
CA THR A 79 -5.82 10.52 10.56
C THR A 79 -4.49 10.88 11.23
N ALA A 80 -3.51 11.38 10.48
CA ALA A 80 -2.22 11.79 11.04
C ALA A 80 -2.36 12.97 12.01
N ALA A 81 -3.18 13.96 11.67
CA ALA A 81 -3.50 15.06 12.56
C ALA A 81 -4.25 14.58 13.82
N ALA A 82 -5.22 13.68 13.67
CA ALA A 82 -5.95 13.11 14.80
C ALA A 82 -5.04 12.32 15.76
N LEU A 83 -4.10 11.53 15.23
CA LEU A 83 -3.11 10.82 16.04
C LEU A 83 -2.19 11.77 16.81
N TYR A 84 -1.79 12.88 16.19
CA TYR A 84 -0.99 13.91 16.85
C TYR A 84 -1.77 14.60 17.98
N HIS A 85 -3.00 15.04 17.70
CA HIS A 85 -3.86 15.72 18.67
C HIS A 85 -4.28 14.80 19.82
N ALA A 86 -4.44 13.50 19.58
CA ALA A 86 -4.69 12.50 20.61
C ALA A 86 -3.43 12.12 21.42
N GLY A 87 -2.28 12.75 21.16
CA GLY A 87 -1.01 12.46 21.85
C GLY A 87 -0.44 11.08 21.54
N LYS A 88 -0.95 10.41 20.51
CA LYS A 88 -0.53 9.05 20.12
C LYS A 88 0.79 9.07 19.35
N VAL A 89 1.10 10.18 18.68
CA VAL A 89 2.39 10.40 18.00
C VAL A 89 2.96 11.76 18.38
N LYS A 90 4.28 11.83 18.60
CA LYS A 90 4.98 13.08 18.92
C LYS A 90 5.56 13.76 17.69
N TRP A 91 6.04 12.97 16.74
CA TRP A 91 6.67 13.40 15.50
C TRP A 91 6.00 12.71 14.31
N LEU A 92 5.89 13.40 13.19
CA LEU A 92 5.38 12.87 11.95
C LEU A 92 6.50 12.85 10.90
N LEU A 93 6.75 11.68 10.33
CA LEU A 93 7.65 11.51 9.18
C LEU A 93 6.77 11.36 7.94
N VAL A 94 6.82 12.32 7.03
CA VAL A 94 6.05 12.36 5.79
C VAL A 94 6.95 11.89 4.67
N SER A 95 6.67 10.70 4.12
CA SER A 95 7.39 10.17 2.97
C SER A 95 6.64 10.56 1.70
N GLY A 96 7.28 11.29 0.79
CA GLY A 96 6.67 11.71 -0.47
C GLY A 96 7.71 11.75 -1.59
N ASP A 97 7.27 11.43 -2.81
CA ASP A 97 8.13 11.54 -3.98
C ASP A 97 8.27 13.00 -4.42
N ASN A 98 9.51 13.41 -4.69
CA ASN A 98 9.88 14.72 -5.23
C ASN A 98 10.07 14.70 -6.76
N GLY A 99 9.76 13.58 -7.42
CA GLY A 99 10.08 13.34 -8.82
C GLY A 99 9.46 14.30 -9.85
N ARG A 100 8.51 15.17 -9.47
CA ARG A 100 7.91 16.16 -10.39
C ARG A 100 8.32 17.60 -10.05
N LYS A 101 9.05 18.22 -11.00
CA LYS A 101 9.49 19.63 -10.95
C LYS A 101 8.41 20.66 -10.63
N ASN A 102 7.14 20.35 -10.89
CA ASN A 102 6.02 21.28 -10.70
C ASN A 102 5.14 20.96 -9.49
N TYR A 103 5.43 19.91 -8.70
CA TYR A 103 4.66 19.63 -7.50
C TYR A 103 5.39 18.67 -6.55
N ASP A 104 5.78 19.17 -5.39
CA ASP A 104 6.32 18.39 -4.28
C ASP A 104 5.17 17.82 -3.44
N GLU A 105 5.00 16.50 -3.49
CA GLU A 105 3.97 15.77 -2.77
C GLU A 105 4.13 15.90 -1.25
N ALA A 106 5.36 15.86 -0.76
CA ALA A 106 5.68 15.98 0.67
C ALA A 106 5.37 17.38 1.19
N SER A 107 5.74 18.42 0.43
CA SER A 107 5.39 19.82 0.75
C SER A 107 3.87 20.03 0.82
N GLY A 108 3.10 19.45 -0.12
CA GLY A 108 1.63 19.53 -0.10
C GLY A 108 1.02 18.85 1.13
N MET A 109 1.58 17.71 1.54
CA MET A 109 1.16 17.01 2.77
C MET A 109 1.53 17.79 4.02
N GLN A 110 2.72 18.39 4.08
CA GLN A 110 3.14 19.24 5.19
C GLN A 110 2.20 20.43 5.38
N GLN A 111 1.88 21.15 4.29
CA GLN A 111 0.96 22.28 4.33
C GLN A 111 -0.44 21.86 4.81
N ALA A 112 -0.93 20.71 4.35
CA ALA A 112 -2.23 20.19 4.77
C ALA A 112 -2.26 19.80 6.26
N LEU A 113 -1.16 19.27 6.81
CA LEU A 113 -1.02 18.99 8.25
C LEU A 113 -0.96 20.27 9.08
N ILE A 114 -0.23 21.28 8.61
CA ILE A 114 -0.14 22.60 9.26
C ILE A 114 -1.52 23.26 9.31
N ALA A 115 -2.29 23.19 8.21
CA ALA A 115 -3.66 23.69 8.17
C ALA A 115 -4.60 22.97 9.16
N LYS A 116 -4.25 21.76 9.61
CA LYS A 116 -4.97 20.97 10.61
C LYS A 116 -4.44 21.18 12.04
N GLY A 117 -3.57 22.18 12.25
CA GLY A 117 -3.06 22.57 13.56
C GLY A 117 -1.85 21.77 14.04
N VAL A 118 -1.20 21.00 13.17
CA VAL A 118 0.07 20.33 13.50
C VAL A 118 1.25 21.29 13.29
N PRO A 119 2.08 21.57 14.29
CA PRO A 119 3.21 22.47 14.14
C PRO A 119 4.24 21.96 13.10
N ALA A 120 4.73 22.83 12.23
CA ALA A 120 5.75 22.46 11.23
C ALA A 120 7.00 21.82 11.85
N LYS A 121 7.38 22.24 13.06
CA LYS A 121 8.55 21.72 13.80
C LYS A 121 8.48 20.22 14.12
N VAL A 122 7.29 19.62 14.15
CA VAL A 122 7.12 18.19 14.43
C VAL A 122 6.99 17.33 13.17
N ILE A 123 6.98 17.96 12.00
CA ILE A 123 6.77 17.33 10.70
C ILE A 123 8.12 17.27 9.97
N PHE A 124 8.64 16.06 9.78
CA PHE A 124 9.83 15.79 8.98
C PHE A 124 9.41 15.26 7.62
N CYS A 125 9.83 15.91 6.55
CA CYS A 125 9.57 15.42 5.20
C CYS A 125 10.79 14.61 4.74
N ASP A 126 10.55 13.35 4.40
CA ASP A 126 11.52 12.48 3.75
C ASP A 126 11.38 12.70 2.23
N TYR A 127 12.31 13.50 1.72
CA TYR A 127 12.41 13.84 0.32
C TYR A 127 13.19 12.75 -0.40
N ALA A 128 12.51 12.01 -1.27
CA ALA A 128 13.15 11.06 -2.17
C ALA A 128 13.91 11.82 -3.28
N ASP A 129 15.03 12.45 -2.93
CA ASP A 129 15.96 13.00 -3.90
C ASP A 129 16.73 11.85 -4.56
N SER A 130 16.32 11.48 -5.77
CA SER A 130 17.05 10.54 -6.63
C SER A 130 18.48 10.99 -6.96
N GLN A 131 18.88 12.22 -6.61
CA GLN A 131 20.21 12.78 -6.87
C GLN A 131 21.14 12.89 -5.64
N ARG A 132 20.68 12.52 -4.45
CA ARG A 132 21.46 12.75 -3.21
C ARG A 132 22.50 11.66 -2.89
N TRP A 133 22.51 10.55 -3.63
CA TRP A 133 23.42 9.41 -3.44
C TRP A 133 24.71 9.45 -4.29
N ILE A 134 24.94 10.50 -5.09
CA ILE A 134 26.15 10.66 -5.93
C ILE A 134 26.91 11.95 -5.57
N ARG A 135 27.27 12.12 -4.29
CA ARG A 135 28.28 13.11 -3.88
C ARG A 135 29.27 12.49 -2.93
#